data_AF-A0AAW8CDJ8-F1
#
_entry.id   AF-A0AAW8CDJ8-F1
#
_cell.length_a   1.000
_cell.length_b   1.000
_cell.length_c   1.000
_cell.angle_alpha   90.00
_cell.angle_beta   90.00
_cell.angle_gamma   90.00
#
_symmetry.space_group_name_H-M   'P 1'
#
loop_
_entity.id
_entity.type
_entity.pdbx_description
1 polymer ?
#
loop_
_entity_poly.entity_id
_entity_poly.type
_entity_poly.pdbx_seq_one_letter_code
_entity_poly.pdbx_strand_id
1 'polypeptide(L)' 'MGGISLWQLLLIVVVMVLLFGTKKLRSLGSDLGESVKGFKKAMKDEQSEENQISKKSDQE' A
#
# COMPACT_ATOMS: atom_id res chain seq x y z
N MET A 1 16.85 24.51 -2.58
CA MET A 1 16.63 23.37 -3.49
C MET A 1 15.27 22.78 -3.13
N GLY A 2 14.22 23.14 -3.88
CA GLY A 2 12.83 22.85 -3.53
C GLY A 2 12.52 21.36 -3.58
N GLY A 3 11.97 20.83 -2.48
CA GLY A 3 11.53 19.44 -2.41
C GLY A 3 10.32 19.16 -3.29
N ILE A 4 10.08 17.86 -3.54
CA ILE A 4 8.86 17.40 -4.22
C ILE A 4 7.69 17.74 -3.31
N SER A 5 6.92 18.76 -3.67
CA SER A 5 5.70 19.09 -2.94
C SER A 5 4.53 18.25 -3.48
N LEU A 6 3.58 17.96 -2.59
CA LEU A 6 2.40 17.13 -2.88
C LEU A 6 1.59 17.67 -4.06
N TRP A 7 1.59 18.99 -4.27
CA TRP A 7 0.90 19.63 -5.40
C TRP A 7 1.47 19.22 -6.76
N GLN A 8 2.80 19.06 -6.86
CA GLN A 8 3.46 18.63 -8.09
C GLN A 8 3.17 17.16 -8.39
N LEU A 9 3.19 16.31 -7.36
CA LEU A 9 2.82 14.89 -7.48
C LEU A 9 1.39 14.73 -8.00
N LEU A 10 0.43 15.49 -7.46
CA LEU A 10 -0.97 15.43 -7.90
C LEU A 10 -1.13 15.85 -9.36
N LEU A 11 -0.44 16.92 -9.78
CA LEU A 11 -0.49 17.40 -11.17
C LEU A 11 0.12 16.38 -12.15
N ILE A 12 1.22 15.73 -11.77
CA ILE A 12 1.84 14.64 -12.54
C ILE A 12 0.88 13.46 -12.67
N VAL A 13 0.24 13.05 -11.57
CA VAL A 13 -0.72 11.93 -11.58
C VAL A 13 -1.90 12.23 -12.49
N VAL A 14 -2.44 13.46 -12.48
CA VAL A 14 -3.53 13.86 -13.36
C VAL A 14 -3.13 13.73 -14.84
N VAL A 15 -1.95 14.23 -15.22
CA VAL A 15 -1.45 14.10 -16.60
C VAL A 15 -1.26 12.63 -16.97
N MET A 16 -0.69 11.83 -16.07
CA MET A 16 -0.49 10.39 -16.28
C MET A 16 -1.83 9.66 -16.48
N VAL A 17 -2.85 9.98 -15.69
CA VAL A 17 -4.21 9.42 -15.84
C VAL A 17 -4.83 9.80 -17.18
N LEU A 18 -4.61 11.03 -17.66
CA LEU A 18 -5.13 11.49 -18.96
C LEU A 18 -4.44 10.79 -20.14
N LEU A 19 -3.11 10.57 -20.06
CA LEU A 19 -2.35 9.89 -21.12
C LEU A 19 -2.68 8.40 -21.23
N PHE A 20 -2.71 7.70 -20.10
CA PHE A 20 -2.95 6.26 -20.06
C PHE A 20 -4.45 5.90 -20.04
N GLY A 21 -5.30 6.85 -19.65
CA GLY A 21 -6.73 6.66 -19.45
C GLY A 21 -7.07 5.87 -18.18
N THR A 22 -8.24 6.13 -17.61
CA THR A 22 -8.68 5.50 -16.35
C THR A 22 -8.90 3.99 -16.46
N LYS A 23 -9.20 3.46 -17.66
CA LYS A 23 -9.41 2.02 -17.88
C LYS A 23 -8.14 1.20 -17.68
N LYS A 24 -7.00 1.64 -18.23
CA LYS A 24 -5.70 0.96 -18.09
C LYS A 24 -5.16 1.09 -16.67
N LEU A 25 -5.31 2.26 -16.06
CA LEU A 25 -4.92 2.48 -14.67
C LEU A 25 -5.75 1.63 -13.70
N ARG A 26 -7.04 1.43 -13.98
CA ARG A 26 -7.89 0.59 -13.13
C ARG A 26 -7.51 -0.88 -13.21
N SER A 27 -7.26 -1.43 -14.40
CA SER A 27 -6.85 -2.84 -14.51
C SER A 27 -5.51 -3.10 -13.82
N LEU A 28 -4.50 -2.27 -14.13
CA LEU A 28 -3.17 -2.40 -13.50
C LEU A 28 -3.22 -2.11 -12.00
N GLY A 29 -4.01 -1.12 -11.59
CA GLY A 29 -4.20 -0.78 -10.18
C GLY A 29 -4.93 -1.85 -9.39
N SER A 30 -5.88 -2.57 -9.99
CA SER A 30 -6.53 -3.72 -9.37
C SER A 30 -5.52 -4.86 -9.15
N ASP A 31 -4.74 -5.23 -10.16
CA ASP A 31 -3.79 -6.35 -10.07
C ASP A 31 -2.66 -6.06 -9.05
N LEU A 32 -2.12 -4.83 -9.08
CA LEU A 32 -1.14 -4.36 -8.11
C LEU A 32 -1.77 -4.19 -6.72
N GLY A 33 -3.01 -3.72 -6.66
CA GLY A 33 -3.74 -3.50 -5.42
C GLY A 33 -4.06 -4.80 -4.68
N GLU A 34 -4.45 -5.86 -5.41
CA GLU A 34 -4.66 -7.18 -4.84
C GLU A 34 -3.35 -7.77 -4.29
N SER A 35 -2.25 -7.62 -5.03
CA SER A 35 -0.92 -8.05 -4.58
C SER A 35 -0.48 -7.34 -3.29
N VAL A 36 -0.64 -6.03 -3.22
CA VAL A 36 -0.32 -5.22 -2.03
C VAL A 36 -1.28 -5.51 -0.86
N LYS A 37 -2.56 -5.82 -1.14
CA LYS A 37 -3.53 -6.20 -0.11
C LYS A 37 -3.16 -7.53 0.55
N GLY A 38 -2.70 -8.51 -0.22
CA GLY A 38 -2.17 -9.78 0.30
C GLY A 38 -0.94 -9.55 1.18
N PHE A 39 0.00 -8.72 0.73
CA PHE A 39 1.19 -8.34 1.49
C PHE A 39 0.84 -7.66 2.82
N LYS A 40 -0.06 -6.67 2.80
CA LYS A 40 -0.51 -5.98 4.03
C LYS A 40 -1.19 -6.93 5.01
N LYS A 41 -1.95 -7.91 4.52
CA LYS A 41 -2.63 -8.91 5.36
C LYS A 41 -1.61 -9.83 6.03
N ALA A 42 -0.65 -10.36 5.27
CA ALA A 42 0.42 -11.21 5.79
C ALA A 42 1.25 -10.49 6.87
N MET A 43 1.68 -9.26 6.62
CA MET A 43 2.42 -8.47 7.62
C MET A 43 1.59 -8.23 8.90
N LYS A 44 0.28 -8.03 8.77
CA LYS A 44 -0.60 -7.80 9.92
C LYS A 44 -0.87 -9.07 10.71
N ASP A 45 -0.97 -10.22 10.04
CA ASP A 45 -1.13 -11.52 10.70
C ASP A 45 0.16 -11.91 11.43
N GLU A 46 1.35 -11.70 10.83
CA GLU A 46 2.65 -11.92 11.48
C GLU A 46 2.83 -11.03 12.72
N GLN A 47 2.50 -9.75 12.62
CA GLN A 47 2.55 -8.81 13.75
C GLN A 47 1.50 -9.13 14.83
N SER A 48 0.40 -9.80 14.47
CA SER A 48 -0.61 -10.25 15.44
C SER A 48 -0.20 -11.56 16.12
N GLU A 49 0.49 -12.46 15.42
CA GLU A 49 1.05 -13.68 16.00
C GLU A 49 2.21 -13.37 16.96
N GLU A 50 3.09 -12.43 16.62
CA GLU A 50 4.18 -11.96 17.48
C GLU A 50 3.63 -11.37 18.81
N ASN A 51 2.50 -10.67 18.76
CA ASN A 51 1.84 -10.09 19.94
C ASN A 51 1.11 -11.13 20.82
N GLN A 52 0.81 -12.32 20.30
CA GLN A 52 0.22 -13.42 21.09
C GLN A 52 1.27 -14.33 21.72
N ILE A 53 2.47 -14.43 21.13
CA ILE A 53 3.59 -15.21 21.67
C ILE A 53 4.19 -14.51 22.90
N SER A 54 4.26 -13.17 22.90
CA SER A 54 4.74 -12.38 24.05
C SER A 54 3.78 -12.34 25.25
N LYS A 55 2.52 -12.77 25.12
CA LYS A 55 1.54 -12.76 26.23
C LYS A 55 1.47 -14.07 27.02
N LYS A 56 2.14 -15.13 26.56
CA LYS A 56 2.13 -16.45 27.21
C LYS A 56 3.35 -16.70 28.11
N SER A 57 4.34 -15.79 28.10
CA SER A 57 5.59 -15.93 28.86
C SER A 57 5.58 -15.27 30.25
N ASP A 58 4.53 -14.50 30.59
CA ASP A 58 4.35 -13.87 31.91
C ASP A 58 3.39 -14.64 32.83
N GLN A 59 2.98 -15.86 32.46
CA GLN A 59 2.13 -16.73 33.29
C GLN A 59 2.71 -18.15 33.41
N GLU A 60 3.98 -18.24 33.81
CA GLU A 60 4.59 -19.38 34.51
C GLU A 60 5.45 -18.87 35.67
#